data_AF-A0A6P5SBI0-F1
#
_entry.id   AF-A0A6P5SBI0-F1
#
_cell.length_a   1.000
_cell.length_b   1.000
_cell.length_c   1.000
_cell.angle_alpha   90.00
_cell.angle_beta   90.00
_cell.angle_gamma   90.00
#
_symmetry.space_group_name_H-M   'P 1'
#
loop_
_entity.id
_entity.type
_entity.pdbx_description
1 polymer ?
#
loop_
_entity_poly.entity_id
_entity_poly.type
_entity_poly.pdbx_seq_one_letter_code
_entity_poly.pdbx_strand_id
1 'polypeptide(L)'
;MANSKYEYVKSYEVEDEVFLPNFIVVQINGRGFKRFSQVHEFEKPNDEVALNLMNSCAICVSEEFPDVVFLYGFSDEYSFVFKKTSKFYQRRASKVESIIVSFFTSVYVMKWREFFPHKELRYSPSFHAQVISCASIEVLQSYLLWRQTNCHTNNLHNTCLWELIKCGKTESEALELLRGTSKEEKNDLLFGNFEINYQKLNPMFRQGSCILKTEVIDIVKHRENGSPVRRLRKKSSIVHSKNVAGKCFWNNHTGLMKELGSFTNDIGKVEPDYVRSFQFKKILMPSTWIVIRIDGCHFHRFSDVHEFVKPNDKQALNLMNACAVAVVKEFPDIVFSYGVSDEYSFVLKKDSHFYQRQASEIVSAIVSLFTSVYITKWKDFFHKKELKYPPYFDGRAVCYPSVEILRDYLAWRQVDCHINNQYNTCFWELVKSGKSKSEAQNFLKGTQTGDKEKLLKQFGIDNHKLPAMFRQGSSIFWDKEDITMMHENEKPGGNSLKRVIVEHCNIIEPSFWAAHPTILYR
;
A
#
# COMPACT_ATOMS: atom_id res chain seq x y z
N MET A 1 -11.60 -5.44 -24.21
CA MET A 1 -10.26 -6.03 -24.22
C MET A 1 -10.04 -6.68 -25.57
N ALA A 2 -8.85 -6.56 -26.12
CA ALA A 2 -8.51 -7.26 -27.35
C ALA A 2 -8.20 -8.72 -27.04
N ASN A 3 -8.86 -9.64 -27.75
CA ASN A 3 -8.54 -11.06 -27.73
C ASN A 3 -7.22 -11.28 -28.48
N SER A 4 -6.10 -10.92 -27.85
CA SER A 4 -4.77 -11.20 -28.38
C SER A 4 -4.42 -12.67 -28.13
N LYS A 5 -3.50 -13.24 -28.94
CA LYS A 5 -2.98 -14.60 -28.72
C LYS A 5 -2.36 -14.81 -27.32
N TYR A 6 -2.00 -13.73 -26.64
CA TYR A 6 -1.38 -13.75 -25.31
C TYR A 6 -2.41 -13.74 -24.16
N GLU A 7 -3.71 -13.64 -24.43
CA GLU A 7 -4.73 -13.48 -23.37
C GLU A 7 -4.76 -14.64 -22.38
N TYR A 8 -4.29 -15.83 -22.78
CA TYR A 8 -4.22 -17.01 -21.92
C TYR A 8 -3.40 -16.77 -20.63
N VAL A 9 -2.45 -15.83 -20.61
CA VAL A 9 -1.63 -15.51 -19.42
C VAL A 9 -2.45 -15.04 -18.22
N LYS A 10 -3.70 -14.60 -18.43
CA LYS A 10 -4.65 -14.27 -17.35
C LYS A 10 -5.10 -15.50 -16.56
N SER A 11 -5.05 -16.69 -17.15
CA SER A 11 -5.45 -17.92 -16.45
C SER A 11 -4.50 -18.33 -15.32
N TYR A 12 -3.34 -17.67 -15.22
CA TYR A 12 -2.39 -17.85 -14.11
C TYR A 12 -2.74 -16.99 -12.89
N GLU A 13 -3.70 -16.07 -13.01
CA GLU A 13 -4.23 -15.33 -11.85
C GLU A 13 -5.01 -16.29 -10.95
N VAL A 14 -4.67 -16.30 -9.66
CA VAL A 14 -5.29 -17.19 -8.67
C VAL A 14 -6.25 -16.39 -7.80
N GLU A 15 -7.50 -16.83 -7.73
CA GLU A 15 -8.49 -16.28 -6.81
C GLU A 15 -8.06 -16.51 -5.35
N ASP A 16 -8.31 -15.51 -4.51
CA ASP A 16 -7.91 -15.50 -3.10
C ASP A 16 -9.02 -14.93 -2.21
N GLU A 17 -10.26 -15.34 -2.50
CA GLU A 17 -11.43 -14.96 -1.72
C GLU A 17 -11.30 -15.42 -0.26
N VAL A 18 -11.53 -14.50 0.68
CA VAL A 18 -11.73 -14.83 2.09
C VAL A 18 -13.17 -15.34 2.26
N PHE A 19 -13.33 -16.65 2.28
CA PHE A 19 -14.65 -17.29 2.36
C PHE A 19 -15.49 -16.82 3.54
N LEU A 20 -16.81 -16.77 3.36
CA LEU A 20 -17.75 -16.67 4.47
C LEU A 20 -17.74 -17.99 5.28
N PRO A 21 -17.95 -17.95 6.61
CA PRO A 21 -18.34 -16.80 7.43
C PRO A 21 -17.17 -16.00 8.04
N ASN A 22 -15.93 -16.18 7.56
CA ASN A 22 -14.75 -15.58 8.17
C ASN A 22 -14.83 -14.04 8.17
N PHE A 23 -14.38 -13.42 9.27
CA PHE A 23 -14.12 -11.98 9.31
C PHE A 23 -12.81 -11.65 8.59
N ILE A 24 -12.79 -10.51 7.91
CA ILE A 24 -11.57 -9.98 7.30
C ILE A 24 -10.97 -8.96 8.26
N VAL A 25 -9.75 -9.20 8.71
CA VAL A 25 -8.95 -8.21 9.43
C VAL A 25 -7.72 -7.90 8.60
N VAL A 26 -7.54 -6.65 8.17
CA VAL A 26 -6.27 -6.23 7.56
C VAL A 26 -5.37 -5.70 8.66
N GLN A 27 -4.19 -6.29 8.81
CA GLN A 27 -3.15 -5.75 9.70
C GLN A 27 -2.12 -5.01 8.85
N ILE A 28 -1.81 -3.77 9.21
CA ILE A 28 -0.73 -2.95 8.64
C ILE A 28 0.40 -2.84 9.67
N ASN A 29 1.65 -2.90 9.22
CA ASN A 29 2.84 -2.67 10.03
C ASN A 29 3.90 -1.83 9.28
N GLY A 30 4.62 -0.95 9.97
CA GLY A 30 5.67 -0.12 9.40
C GLY A 30 6.90 -0.89 8.89
N ARG A 31 7.26 -0.74 7.62
CA ARG A 31 8.50 -1.33 7.06
C ARG A 31 9.72 -0.52 7.49
N GLY A 32 10.59 -1.12 8.30
CA GLY A 32 11.85 -0.49 8.72
C GLY A 32 11.66 0.70 9.67
N PHE A 33 10.57 0.71 10.44
CA PHE A 33 10.19 1.85 11.27
C PHE A 33 11.14 2.15 12.43
N LYS A 34 11.96 1.18 12.87
CA LYS A 34 13.09 1.46 13.79
C LYS A 34 14.00 2.55 13.21
N ARG A 35 14.48 2.37 11.97
CA ARG A 35 15.30 3.36 11.26
C ARG A 35 14.50 4.63 10.95
N PHE A 36 13.23 4.50 10.55
CA PHE A 36 12.38 5.66 10.24
C PHE A 36 12.25 6.60 11.44
N SER A 37 11.96 6.04 12.61
CA SER A 37 11.83 6.79 13.86
C SER A 37 13.15 7.43 14.31
N GLN A 38 14.29 6.80 14.03
CA GLN A 38 15.62 7.37 14.33
C GLN A 38 15.95 8.54 13.40
N VAL A 39 15.76 8.35 12.10
CA VAL A 39 16.07 9.37 11.08
C VAL A 39 15.19 10.61 11.22
N HIS A 40 13.94 10.46 11.67
CA HIS A 40 13.01 11.56 11.92
C HIS A 40 12.95 11.98 13.40
N GLU A 41 13.87 11.47 14.22
CA GLU A 41 14.10 11.91 15.61
C GLU A 41 12.80 11.85 16.44
N PHE A 42 12.08 10.73 16.37
CA PHE A 42 10.88 10.51 17.17
C PHE A 42 11.23 10.36 18.65
N GLU A 43 10.38 10.93 19.51
CA GLU A 43 10.52 10.83 20.95
C GLU A 43 10.49 9.37 21.43
N LYS A 44 11.22 9.10 22.52
CA LYS A 44 11.38 7.77 23.11
C LYS A 44 10.96 7.77 24.59
N PRO A 45 10.22 6.74 25.05
CA PRO A 45 9.88 5.50 24.33
C PRO A 45 8.74 5.63 23.30
N ASN A 46 7.94 6.69 23.37
CA ASN A 46 6.80 6.92 22.48
C ASN A 46 6.79 8.37 22.00
N ASP A 47 6.37 8.57 20.75
CA ASP A 47 6.14 9.87 20.15
C ASP A 47 4.64 10.06 19.94
N GLU A 48 4.06 10.98 20.72
CA GLU A 48 2.61 11.23 20.71
C GLU A 48 2.13 11.76 19.36
N VAL A 49 2.92 12.61 18.72
CA VAL A 49 2.60 13.21 17.42
C VAL A 49 2.58 12.12 16.34
N ALA A 50 3.56 11.22 16.33
CA ALA A 50 3.63 10.09 15.41
C ALA A 50 2.43 9.14 15.58
N LEU A 51 2.05 8.84 16.83
CA LEU A 51 0.89 7.99 17.13
C LEU A 51 -0.42 8.67 16.69
N ASN A 52 -0.54 9.98 16.90
CA ASN A 52 -1.69 10.75 16.43
C ASN A 52 -1.77 10.83 14.90
N LEU A 53 -0.65 10.88 14.19
CA LEU A 53 -0.63 10.73 12.73
C LEU A 53 -1.15 9.34 12.30
N MET A 54 -0.70 8.26 12.95
CA MET A 54 -1.21 6.90 12.70
C MET A 54 -2.73 6.80 12.94
N ASN A 55 -3.22 7.36 14.05
CA ASN A 55 -4.65 7.43 14.37
C ASN A 55 -5.43 8.20 13.29
N SER A 56 -4.91 9.35 12.86
CA SER A 56 -5.51 10.19 11.82
C SER A 56 -5.59 9.48 10.47
N CYS A 57 -4.58 8.68 10.13
CA CYS A 57 -4.58 7.82 8.94
C CYS A 57 -5.67 6.74 9.04
N ALA A 58 -5.78 6.07 10.20
CA ALA A 58 -6.78 5.03 10.43
C ALA A 58 -8.22 5.58 10.39
N ILE A 59 -8.46 6.79 10.90
CA ILE A 59 -9.76 7.47 10.77
C ILE A 59 -10.09 7.66 9.28
N CYS A 60 -9.17 8.19 8.48
CA CYS A 60 -9.42 8.37 7.04
C CYS A 60 -9.71 7.05 6.31
N VAL A 61 -9.01 5.95 6.66
CA VAL A 61 -9.34 4.61 6.12
C VAL A 61 -10.79 4.25 6.46
N SER A 62 -11.23 4.47 7.70
CA SER A 62 -12.60 4.15 8.11
C SER A 62 -13.67 5.01 7.42
N GLU A 63 -13.32 6.23 7.01
CA GLU A 63 -14.20 7.16 6.30
C GLU A 63 -14.30 6.82 4.81
N GLU A 64 -13.16 6.53 4.16
CA GLU A 64 -13.10 6.13 2.75
C GLU A 64 -13.71 4.73 2.52
N PHE A 65 -13.54 3.82 3.48
CA PHE A 65 -14.02 2.43 3.39
C PHE A 65 -15.05 2.13 4.48
N PRO A 66 -16.36 2.38 4.23
CA PRO A 66 -17.41 2.24 5.24
C PRO A 66 -17.55 0.84 5.85
N ASP A 67 -17.10 -0.19 5.14
CA ASP A 67 -17.12 -1.59 5.59
C ASP A 67 -16.11 -1.87 6.71
N VAL A 68 -15.12 -1.01 6.92
CA VAL A 68 -14.23 -1.04 8.09
C VAL A 68 -14.97 -0.44 9.29
N VAL A 69 -15.24 -1.25 10.32
CA VAL A 69 -16.15 -0.88 11.43
C VAL A 69 -15.47 -0.80 12.79
N PHE A 70 -14.34 -1.48 12.96
CA PHE A 70 -13.53 -1.43 14.18
C PHE A 70 -12.06 -1.38 13.80
N LEU A 71 -11.29 -0.56 14.51
CA LEU A 71 -9.87 -0.43 14.26
C LEU A 71 -9.10 -0.41 15.59
N TYR A 72 -7.92 -1.01 15.61
CA TYR A 72 -7.04 -1.00 16.77
C TYR A 72 -5.59 -0.83 16.34
N GLY A 73 -4.88 0.14 16.90
CA GLY A 73 -3.49 0.42 16.55
C GLY A 73 -2.65 0.82 17.76
N PHE A 74 -1.36 0.55 17.66
CA PHE A 74 -0.32 0.98 18.59
C PHE A 74 1.03 0.93 17.89
N SER A 75 2.01 1.68 18.39
CA SER A 75 3.34 1.76 17.76
C SER A 75 3.22 2.09 16.26
N ASP A 76 3.84 1.30 15.39
CA ASP A 76 3.84 1.43 13.94
C ASP A 76 2.83 0.50 13.24
N GLU A 77 1.81 0.00 13.95
CA GLU A 77 0.82 -0.91 13.39
C GLU A 77 -0.64 -0.50 13.61
N TYR A 78 -1.50 -1.03 12.73
CA TYR A 78 -2.95 -0.86 12.81
C TYR A 78 -3.68 -2.09 12.28
N SER A 79 -4.78 -2.46 12.93
CA SER A 79 -5.71 -3.51 12.51
C SER A 79 -7.03 -2.89 12.07
N PHE A 80 -7.55 -3.33 10.92
CA PHE A 80 -8.79 -2.85 10.32
C PHE A 80 -9.76 -4.02 10.19
N VAL A 81 -10.82 -4.03 11.00
CA VAL A 81 -11.82 -5.10 11.02
C VAL A 81 -12.99 -4.71 10.12
N PHE A 82 -13.26 -5.56 9.13
CA PHE A 82 -14.40 -5.41 8.24
C PHE A 82 -15.66 -6.02 8.85
N LYS A 83 -16.82 -5.43 8.58
CA LYS A 83 -18.12 -5.99 8.97
C LYS A 83 -18.29 -7.40 8.41
N LYS A 84 -18.98 -8.28 9.16
CA LYS A 84 -19.11 -9.71 8.81
C LYS A 84 -19.68 -9.94 7.41
N THR A 85 -20.61 -9.08 7.00
CA THR A 85 -21.34 -9.17 5.73
C THR A 85 -20.65 -8.48 4.56
N SER A 86 -19.42 -7.98 4.74
CA SER A 86 -18.70 -7.25 3.70
C SER A 86 -18.54 -8.08 2.42
N LYS A 87 -18.84 -7.44 1.29
CA LYS A 87 -18.58 -7.94 -0.07
C LYS A 87 -17.49 -7.11 -0.77
N PHE A 88 -16.75 -6.32 0.00
CA PHE A 88 -15.76 -5.37 -0.51
C PHE A 88 -14.77 -6.08 -1.45
N TYR A 89 -14.75 -5.64 -2.72
CA TYR A 89 -13.98 -6.26 -3.81
C TYR A 89 -14.08 -7.78 -3.93
N GLN A 90 -15.30 -8.34 -3.74
CA GLN A 90 -15.52 -9.79 -3.75
C GLN A 90 -14.65 -10.53 -2.72
N ARG A 91 -14.26 -9.83 -1.65
CA ARG A 91 -13.49 -10.39 -0.52
C ARG A 91 -12.12 -10.98 -0.92
N ARG A 92 -11.58 -10.58 -2.07
CA ARG A 92 -10.23 -10.99 -2.53
C ARG A 92 -9.16 -10.43 -1.61
N ALA A 93 -8.44 -11.31 -0.90
CA ALA A 93 -7.49 -10.92 0.14
C ALA A 93 -6.44 -9.92 -0.38
N SER A 94 -5.78 -10.22 -1.50
CA SER A 94 -4.78 -9.34 -2.14
C SER A 94 -5.32 -7.95 -2.48
N LYS A 95 -6.56 -7.88 -3.00
CA LYS A 95 -7.20 -6.60 -3.33
C LYS A 95 -7.51 -5.79 -2.08
N VAL A 96 -8.05 -6.43 -1.04
CA VAL A 96 -8.41 -5.75 0.20
C VAL A 96 -7.17 -5.25 0.95
N GLU A 97 -6.13 -6.07 1.11
CA GLU A 97 -4.92 -5.66 1.84
C GLU A 97 -4.15 -4.55 1.11
N SER A 98 -3.98 -4.65 -0.21
CA SER A 98 -3.21 -3.67 -0.98
C SER A 98 -3.89 -2.31 -1.05
N ILE A 99 -5.22 -2.27 -1.14
CA ILE A 99 -5.99 -1.02 -1.10
C ILE A 99 -5.84 -0.34 0.26
N ILE A 100 -6.03 -1.07 1.36
CA ILE A 100 -6.00 -0.50 2.71
C ILE A 100 -4.59 0.01 3.04
N VAL A 101 -3.54 -0.75 2.71
CA VAL A 101 -2.15 -0.32 2.96
C VAL A 101 -1.72 0.83 2.06
N SER A 102 -2.13 0.82 0.78
CA SER A 102 -1.85 1.94 -0.11
C SER A 102 -2.53 3.22 0.36
N PHE A 103 -3.83 3.16 0.68
CA PHE A 103 -4.56 4.35 1.13
C PHE A 103 -4.00 4.87 2.45
N PHE A 104 -3.72 3.98 3.41
CA PHE A 104 -3.09 4.36 4.67
C PHE A 104 -1.74 5.07 4.45
N THR A 105 -0.89 4.49 3.58
CA THR A 105 0.41 5.08 3.22
C THR A 105 0.23 6.47 2.60
N SER A 106 -0.77 6.59 1.72
CA SER A 106 -1.08 7.83 1.02
C SER A 106 -1.43 8.96 1.98
N VAL A 107 -2.33 8.68 2.91
CA VAL A 107 -2.74 9.62 3.96
C VAL A 107 -1.58 9.96 4.88
N TYR A 108 -0.74 8.98 5.25
CA TYR A 108 0.41 9.20 6.12
C TYR A 108 1.38 10.24 5.53
N VAL A 109 1.70 10.10 4.25
CA VAL A 109 2.61 11.04 3.56
C VAL A 109 1.95 12.41 3.38
N MET A 110 0.68 12.45 2.96
CA MET A 110 -0.04 13.72 2.75
C MET A 110 -0.21 14.52 4.05
N LYS A 111 -0.51 13.85 5.16
CA LYS A 111 -0.70 14.48 6.47
C LYS A 111 0.60 14.74 7.22
N TRP A 112 1.75 14.30 6.73
CA TRP A 112 3.02 14.45 7.45
C TRP A 112 3.26 15.89 7.92
N ARG A 113 3.10 16.89 7.05
CA ARG A 113 3.32 18.32 7.40
C ARG A 113 2.28 18.90 8.35
N GLU A 114 1.09 18.31 8.44
CA GLU A 114 0.05 18.70 9.41
C GLU A 114 0.50 18.35 10.84
N PHE A 115 1.12 17.18 11.00
CA PHE A 115 1.57 16.67 12.30
C PHE A 115 3.01 17.11 12.64
N PHE A 116 3.88 17.20 11.64
CA PHE A 116 5.28 17.57 11.77
C PHE A 116 5.62 18.79 10.89
N PRO A 117 5.16 20.01 11.27
CA PRO A 117 5.34 21.21 10.44
C PRO A 117 6.81 21.60 10.23
N HIS A 118 7.70 21.20 11.14
CA HIS A 118 9.12 21.55 11.12
C HIS A 118 10.05 20.36 10.84
N LYS A 119 9.51 19.14 10.63
CA LYS A 119 10.34 17.98 10.26
C LYS A 119 10.08 17.61 8.81
N GLU A 120 11.13 17.61 8.00
CA GLU A 120 11.06 17.11 6.63
C GLU A 120 10.91 15.59 6.63
N LEU A 121 10.08 15.07 5.72
CA LEU A 121 10.00 13.64 5.43
C LEU A 121 11.21 13.24 4.59
N ARG A 122 12.32 12.86 5.24
CA ARG A 122 13.63 12.63 4.61
C ARG A 122 13.62 11.48 3.60
N TYR A 123 12.76 10.48 3.81
CA TYR A 123 12.50 9.44 2.82
C TYR A 123 11.08 8.90 2.92
N SER A 124 10.58 8.40 1.79
CA SER A 124 9.24 7.82 1.65
C SER A 124 9.02 6.64 2.60
N PRO A 125 8.04 6.67 3.52
CA PRO A 125 7.70 5.54 4.36
C PRO A 125 7.10 4.41 3.52
N SER A 126 7.20 3.19 4.05
CA SER A 126 6.60 2.00 3.47
C SER A 126 6.00 1.16 4.58
N PHE A 127 4.96 0.40 4.25
CA PHE A 127 4.22 -0.43 5.17
C PHE A 127 3.97 -1.81 4.57
N HIS A 128 3.94 -2.81 5.44
CA HIS A 128 3.49 -4.16 5.16
C HIS A 128 2.03 -4.31 5.52
N ALA A 129 1.35 -5.22 4.84
CA ALA A 129 0.02 -5.64 5.21
C ALA A 129 -0.22 -7.12 4.97
N GLN A 130 -1.14 -7.67 5.76
CA GLN A 130 -1.64 -9.02 5.61
C GLN A 130 -3.12 -9.10 6.00
N VAL A 131 -3.84 -10.03 5.38
CA VAL A 131 -5.19 -10.41 5.81
C VAL A 131 -5.14 -11.52 6.85
N ILE A 132 -5.86 -11.32 7.94
CA ILE A 132 -6.12 -12.31 8.99
C ILE A 132 -7.58 -12.72 8.87
N SER A 133 -7.81 -14.02 8.64
CA SER A 133 -9.14 -14.58 8.45
C SER A 133 -9.63 -15.15 9.78
N CYS A 134 -10.43 -14.38 10.53
CA CYS A 134 -10.95 -14.86 11.81
C CYS A 134 -12.21 -15.71 11.56
N ALA A 135 -12.16 -17.00 11.87
CA ALA A 135 -13.26 -17.92 11.57
C ALA A 135 -14.55 -17.67 12.36
N SER A 136 -14.43 -17.03 13.52
CA SER A 136 -15.55 -16.71 14.40
C SER A 136 -15.31 -15.42 15.19
N ILE A 137 -16.32 -15.01 15.94
CA ILE A 137 -16.24 -13.80 16.78
C ILE A 137 -15.27 -14.02 17.96
N GLU A 138 -15.13 -15.26 18.43
CA GLU A 138 -14.18 -15.67 19.47
C GLU A 138 -12.72 -15.62 18.97
N VAL A 139 -12.49 -15.98 17.70
CA VAL A 139 -11.17 -15.81 17.07
C VAL A 139 -10.82 -14.34 16.94
N LEU A 140 -11.79 -13.49 16.55
CA LEU A 140 -11.60 -12.04 16.52
C LEU A 140 -11.31 -11.48 17.92
N GLN A 141 -12.03 -11.91 18.94
CA GLN A 141 -11.78 -11.53 20.34
C GLN A 141 -10.34 -11.89 20.76
N SER A 142 -9.92 -13.12 20.46
CA SER A 142 -8.57 -13.63 20.76
C SER A 142 -7.49 -12.82 20.04
N TYR A 143 -7.71 -12.48 18.77
CA TYR A 143 -6.83 -11.62 18.00
C TYR A 143 -6.68 -10.23 18.65
N LEU A 144 -7.79 -9.59 19.02
CA LEU A 144 -7.77 -8.26 19.64
C LEU A 144 -7.07 -8.26 21.00
N LEU A 145 -7.32 -9.28 21.83
CA LEU A 145 -6.63 -9.44 23.11
C LEU A 145 -5.13 -9.64 22.90
N TRP A 146 -4.74 -10.44 21.91
CA TRP A 146 -3.34 -10.64 21.54
C TRP A 146 -2.67 -9.33 21.14
N ARG A 147 -3.29 -8.52 20.27
CA ARG A 147 -2.75 -7.21 19.87
C ARG A 147 -2.61 -6.28 21.08
N GLN A 148 -3.62 -6.18 21.94
CA GLN A 148 -3.55 -5.30 23.12
C GLN A 148 -2.55 -5.77 24.17
N THR A 149 -2.37 -7.08 24.32
CA THR A 149 -1.33 -7.65 25.20
C THR A 149 0.07 -7.32 24.69
N ASN A 150 0.30 -7.38 23.37
CA ASN A 150 1.56 -6.95 22.76
C ASN A 150 1.80 -5.45 22.98
N CYS A 151 0.79 -4.60 22.81
CA CYS A 151 0.88 -3.16 23.11
C CYS A 151 1.39 -2.93 24.53
N HIS A 152 0.71 -3.55 25.51
CA HIS A 152 1.06 -3.37 26.92
C HIS A 152 2.47 -3.86 27.25
N THR A 153 2.81 -5.06 26.77
CA THR A 153 4.10 -5.71 27.07
C THR A 153 5.26 -4.95 26.44
N ASN A 154 5.11 -4.56 25.17
CA ASN A 154 6.14 -3.82 24.45
C ASN A 154 6.32 -2.42 25.02
N ASN A 155 5.23 -1.71 25.34
CA ASN A 155 5.33 -0.36 25.91
C ASN A 155 5.98 -0.36 27.29
N LEU A 156 5.63 -1.31 28.17
CA LEU A 156 6.26 -1.45 29.48
C LEU A 156 7.77 -1.72 29.33
N HIS A 157 8.14 -2.69 28.49
CA HIS A 157 9.53 -3.02 28.23
C HIS A 157 10.31 -1.82 27.63
N ASN A 158 9.75 -1.16 26.62
CA ASN A 158 10.37 0.00 25.99
C ASN A 158 10.52 1.18 26.95
N THR A 159 9.56 1.38 27.86
CA THR A 159 9.66 2.43 28.89
C THR A 159 10.86 2.14 29.79
N CYS A 160 10.98 0.93 30.34
CA CYS A 160 12.15 0.56 31.14
C CYS A 160 13.46 0.72 30.35
N LEU A 161 13.48 0.25 29.10
CA LEU A 161 14.66 0.29 28.24
C LEU A 161 15.15 1.72 28.05
N TRP A 162 14.25 2.63 27.69
CA TRP A 162 14.63 4.02 27.41
C TRP A 162 14.96 4.82 28.67
N GLU A 163 14.34 4.54 29.82
CA GLU A 163 14.76 5.17 31.08
C GLU A 163 16.15 4.70 31.52
N LEU A 164 16.46 3.41 31.36
CA LEU A 164 17.82 2.89 31.58
C LEU A 164 18.85 3.56 30.67
N ILE A 165 18.51 3.77 29.38
CA ILE A 165 19.38 4.47 28.42
C ILE A 165 19.55 5.95 28.82
N LYS A 166 18.47 6.63 29.22
CA LYS A 166 18.53 8.03 29.70
C LYS A 166 19.41 8.18 30.94
N CYS A 167 19.47 7.17 31.79
CA CYS A 167 20.37 7.11 32.95
C CYS A 167 21.81 6.70 32.61
N GLY A 168 22.20 6.70 31.33
CA GLY A 168 23.58 6.54 30.89
C GLY A 168 23.99 5.12 30.52
N LYS A 169 23.06 4.15 30.51
CA LYS A 169 23.35 2.80 30.03
C LYS A 169 23.36 2.76 28.50
N THR A 170 24.18 1.87 27.95
CA THR A 170 24.10 1.54 26.52
C THR A 170 22.84 0.70 26.22
N GLU A 171 22.38 0.68 24.96
CA GLU A 171 21.23 -0.16 24.54
C GLU A 171 21.49 -1.64 24.89
N SER A 172 22.72 -2.13 24.72
CA SER A 172 23.08 -3.51 25.03
C SER A 172 22.99 -3.84 26.52
N GLU A 173 23.52 -2.97 27.39
CA GLU A 173 23.46 -3.17 28.84
C GLU A 173 22.02 -3.12 29.36
N ALA A 174 21.23 -2.16 28.85
CA ALA A 174 19.83 -2.03 29.24
C ALA A 174 19.00 -3.25 28.79
N LEU A 175 19.24 -3.78 27.58
CA LEU A 175 18.60 -5.01 27.11
C LEU A 175 18.99 -6.24 27.95
N GLU A 176 20.25 -6.34 28.38
CA GLU A 176 20.70 -7.44 29.23
C GLU A 176 20.03 -7.39 30.61
N LEU A 177 19.94 -6.20 31.22
CA LEU A 177 19.25 -6.03 32.51
C LEU A 177 17.76 -6.36 32.45
N LEU A 178 17.12 -6.11 31.31
CA LEU A 178 15.70 -6.41 31.11
C LEU A 178 15.46 -7.84 30.65
N ARG A 179 16.51 -8.62 30.34
CA ARG A 179 16.37 -9.99 29.86
C ARG A 179 15.78 -10.87 30.95
N GLY A 180 14.74 -11.64 30.60
CA GLY A 180 14.08 -12.55 31.53
C GLY A 180 13.18 -11.89 32.59
N THR A 181 13.17 -10.55 32.69
CA THR A 181 12.36 -9.84 33.68
C THR A 181 10.86 -9.96 33.43
N SER A 182 10.14 -10.27 34.50
CA SER A 182 8.68 -10.32 34.61
C SER A 182 8.04 -8.93 34.47
N LYS A 183 6.71 -8.91 34.41
CA LYS A 183 5.95 -7.66 34.37
C LYS A 183 6.07 -6.90 35.69
N GLU A 184 6.04 -7.62 36.80
CA GLU A 184 6.13 -7.08 38.16
C GLU A 184 7.50 -6.43 38.36
N GLU A 185 8.59 -7.14 38.06
CA GLU A 185 9.96 -6.61 38.15
C GLU A 185 10.17 -5.35 37.29
N LYS A 186 9.55 -5.27 36.11
CA LYS A 186 9.60 -4.06 35.27
C LYS A 186 8.85 -2.88 35.89
N ASN A 187 7.70 -3.13 36.52
CA ASN A 187 6.98 -2.07 37.24
C ASN A 187 7.77 -1.60 38.46
N ASP A 188 8.36 -2.54 39.21
CA ASP A 188 9.19 -2.23 40.38
C ASP A 188 10.44 -1.44 39.97
N LEU A 189 11.08 -1.80 38.86
CA LEU A 189 12.19 -1.02 38.29
C LEU A 189 11.76 0.40 37.94
N LEU A 190 10.62 0.58 37.26
CA LEU A 190 10.12 1.92 36.91
C LEU A 190 9.81 2.76 38.14
N PHE A 191 9.15 2.17 39.12
CA PHE A 191 8.73 2.87 40.33
C PHE A 191 9.92 3.16 41.25
N GLY A 192 10.76 2.17 41.52
CA GLY A 192 11.86 2.25 42.47
C GLY A 192 13.05 3.06 41.97
N ASN A 193 13.43 2.92 40.68
CA ASN A 193 14.62 3.58 40.15
C ASN A 193 14.33 4.90 39.45
N PHE A 194 13.12 5.09 38.92
CA PHE A 194 12.78 6.26 38.10
C PHE A 194 11.55 7.02 38.62
N GLU A 195 10.93 6.59 39.73
CA GLU A 195 9.71 7.19 40.29
C GLU A 195 8.52 7.22 39.30
N ILE A 196 8.53 6.34 38.28
CA ILE A 196 7.49 6.27 37.26
C ILE A 196 6.44 5.23 37.65
N ASN A 197 5.22 5.69 37.93
CA ASN A 197 4.07 4.81 38.02
C ASN A 197 3.51 4.54 36.61
N TYR A 198 3.80 3.35 36.07
CA TYR A 198 3.33 2.95 34.74
C TYR A 198 1.82 3.12 34.58
N GLN A 199 0.99 2.84 35.60
CA GLN A 199 -0.46 2.96 35.48
C GLN A 199 -0.98 4.39 35.27
N LYS A 200 -0.16 5.40 35.57
CA LYS A 200 -0.48 6.82 35.39
C LYS A 200 -0.02 7.38 34.05
N LEU A 201 0.78 6.64 33.27
CA LEU A 201 1.19 7.09 31.93
C LEU A 201 -0.02 7.21 30.99
N ASN A 202 0.14 8.01 29.93
CA ASN A 202 -0.87 8.26 28.90
C ASN A 202 -1.53 6.94 28.45
N PRO A 203 -2.87 6.80 28.56
CA PRO A 203 -3.57 5.59 28.14
C PRO A 203 -3.29 5.17 26.70
N MET A 204 -3.04 6.10 25.78
CA MET A 204 -2.70 5.78 24.39
C MET A 204 -1.46 4.89 24.28
N PHE A 205 -0.42 5.16 25.08
CA PHE A 205 0.81 4.37 25.05
C PHE A 205 0.62 2.98 25.65
N ARG A 206 -0.23 2.86 26.66
CA ARG A 206 -0.40 1.62 27.43
C ARG A 206 -1.44 0.67 26.87
N GLN A 207 -2.47 1.24 26.26
CA GLN A 207 -3.66 0.53 25.81
C GLN A 207 -3.80 0.51 24.30
N GLY A 208 -3.05 1.36 23.59
CA GLY A 208 -3.24 1.62 22.17
C GLY A 208 -4.47 2.49 21.91
N SER A 209 -4.76 2.68 20.64
CA SER A 209 -5.90 3.44 20.14
C SER A 209 -6.93 2.50 19.54
N CYS A 210 -8.14 2.48 20.11
CA CYS A 210 -9.30 1.87 19.50
C CYS A 210 -10.09 2.94 18.75
N ILE A 211 -10.44 2.70 17.48
CA ILE A 211 -11.35 3.57 16.72
C ILE A 211 -12.62 2.80 16.43
N LEU A 212 -13.75 3.39 16.77
CA LEU A 212 -15.08 2.84 16.50
C LEU A 212 -16.03 3.92 15.98
N LYS A 213 -16.96 3.49 15.14
CA LYS A 213 -18.00 4.37 14.57
C LYS A 213 -19.15 4.51 15.57
N THR A 214 -19.28 5.68 16.18
CA THR A 214 -20.40 6.05 17.03
C THR A 214 -21.44 6.85 16.25
N GLU A 215 -22.71 6.62 16.54
CA GLU A 215 -23.80 7.47 16.05
C GLU A 215 -23.83 8.77 16.85
N VAL A 216 -23.68 9.89 16.15
CA VAL A 216 -23.71 11.25 16.73
C VAL A 216 -24.74 12.09 15.98
N ILE A 217 -25.43 12.96 16.72
CA ILE A 217 -26.39 13.90 16.14
C ILE A 217 -25.59 15.10 15.63
N ASP A 218 -25.55 15.28 14.32
CA ASP A 218 -24.84 16.37 13.66
C ASP A 218 -25.83 17.45 13.19
N ILE A 219 -25.52 18.73 13.44
CA ILE A 219 -26.32 19.84 12.91
C ILE A 219 -25.76 20.16 11.52
N VAL A 220 -26.50 19.78 10.48
CA VAL A 220 -26.00 19.84 9.09
C VAL A 220 -26.20 21.23 8.48
N LYS A 221 -27.23 21.95 8.92
CA LYS A 221 -27.53 23.32 8.53
C LYS A 221 -28.54 23.93 9.49
N HIS A 222 -28.67 25.25 9.48
CA HIS A 222 -29.79 25.94 10.10
C HIS A 222 -30.84 26.25 9.04
N ARG A 223 -32.13 26.12 9.38
CA ARG A 223 -33.23 26.60 8.54
C ARG A 223 -33.25 28.14 8.56
N GLU A 224 -33.98 28.76 7.64
CA GLU A 224 -34.12 30.23 7.56
C GLU A 224 -34.64 30.85 8.87
N ASN A 225 -35.41 30.10 9.66
CA ASN A 225 -35.88 30.50 10.99
C ASN A 225 -34.88 30.24 12.14
N GLY A 226 -33.61 29.94 11.83
CA GLY A 226 -32.55 29.66 12.80
C GLY A 226 -32.59 28.27 13.45
N SER A 227 -33.60 27.44 13.17
CA SER A 227 -33.69 26.11 13.78
C SER A 227 -32.66 25.11 13.20
N PRO A 228 -31.96 24.31 14.03
CA PRO A 228 -30.94 23.38 13.57
C PRO A 228 -31.55 22.14 12.91
N VAL A 229 -31.06 21.78 11.72
CA VAL A 229 -31.39 20.52 11.03
C VAL A 229 -30.43 19.44 11.52
N ARG A 230 -30.90 18.65 12.47
CA ARG A 230 -30.17 17.53 13.08
C ARG A 230 -30.27 16.28 12.20
N ARG A 231 -29.15 15.62 11.92
CA ARG A 231 -29.11 14.29 11.29
C ARG A 231 -28.20 13.38 12.09
N LEU A 232 -28.62 12.13 12.27
CA LEU A 232 -27.77 11.10 12.83
C LEU A 232 -26.68 10.74 11.81
N ARG A 233 -25.41 10.81 12.20
CA ARG A 233 -24.26 10.42 11.39
C ARG A 233 -23.36 9.49 12.19
N LYS A 234 -22.73 8.53 11.53
CA LYS A 234 -21.66 7.74 12.14
C LYS A 234 -20.36 8.55 12.04
N LYS A 235 -19.77 8.94 13.17
CA LYS A 235 -18.43 9.53 13.24
C LYS A 235 -17.48 8.56 13.94
N SER A 236 -16.24 8.50 13.48
CA SER A 236 -15.19 7.73 14.12
C SER A 236 -14.73 8.44 15.40
N SER A 237 -14.66 7.70 16.51
CA SER A 237 -14.17 8.18 17.79
C SER A 237 -13.00 7.32 18.25
N ILE A 238 -11.99 7.97 18.85
CA ILE A 238 -10.84 7.29 19.45
C ILE A 238 -11.16 7.03 20.92
N VAL A 239 -10.91 5.81 21.37
CA VAL A 239 -11.08 5.36 22.76
C VAL A 239 -9.83 4.59 23.19
N HIS A 240 -9.39 4.82 24.43
CA HIS A 240 -8.27 4.10 25.04
C HIS A 240 -8.79 3.22 26.18
N SER A 241 -9.29 2.03 25.82
CA SER A 241 -9.89 1.09 26.79
C SER A 241 -8.85 0.16 27.39
N LYS A 242 -8.96 -0.13 28.69
CA LYS A 242 -8.12 -1.12 29.39
C LYS A 242 -8.27 -2.55 28.85
N ASN A 243 -9.41 -2.88 28.24
CA ASN A 243 -9.67 -4.19 27.66
C ASN A 243 -10.60 -4.04 26.45
N VAL A 244 -10.04 -3.94 25.24
CA VAL A 244 -10.81 -3.84 23.99
C VAL A 244 -11.45 -5.18 23.59
N ALA A 245 -10.91 -6.29 24.10
CA ALA A 245 -11.46 -7.63 23.92
C ALA A 245 -12.46 -8.01 25.03
N GLY A 246 -12.73 -7.11 25.96
CA GLY A 246 -13.64 -7.33 27.07
C GLY A 246 -15.10 -7.27 26.64
N LYS A 247 -15.92 -8.17 27.15
CA LYS A 247 -17.36 -8.26 26.91
C LYS A 247 -18.07 -6.94 27.19
N CYS A 248 -17.80 -6.33 28.36
CA CYS A 248 -18.40 -5.06 28.75
C CYS A 248 -18.05 -3.93 27.77
N PHE A 249 -16.79 -3.83 27.36
CA PHE A 249 -16.37 -2.83 26.40
C PHE A 249 -17.06 -3.06 25.04
N TRP A 250 -16.95 -4.28 24.50
CA TRP A 250 -17.43 -4.60 23.16
C TRP A 250 -18.95 -4.46 23.04
N ASN A 251 -19.69 -5.05 23.99
CA ASN A 251 -21.15 -5.12 23.91
C ASN A 251 -21.83 -3.81 24.32
N ASN A 252 -21.13 -2.85 24.94
CA ASN A 252 -21.68 -1.51 25.16
C ASN A 252 -21.75 -0.67 23.86
N HIS A 253 -21.05 -1.09 22.79
CA HIS A 253 -21.08 -0.43 21.49
C HIS A 253 -22.05 -1.15 20.54
N THR A 254 -23.31 -0.71 20.52
CA THR A 254 -24.38 -1.32 19.71
C THR A 254 -24.06 -1.47 18.22
N GLY A 255 -23.31 -0.50 17.66
CA GLY A 255 -22.83 -0.55 16.29
C GLY A 255 -21.91 -1.75 16.01
N LEU A 256 -21.02 -2.07 16.94
CA LEU A 256 -20.12 -3.24 16.81
C LEU A 256 -20.91 -4.54 16.91
N MET A 257 -21.83 -4.64 17.88
CA MET A 257 -22.67 -5.82 18.03
C MET A 257 -23.49 -6.13 16.77
N LYS A 258 -24.03 -5.09 16.12
CA LYS A 258 -24.83 -5.25 14.91
C LYS A 258 -24.00 -5.70 13.70
N GLU A 259 -22.80 -5.16 13.54
CA GLU A 259 -21.97 -5.39 12.35
C GLU A 259 -21.04 -6.62 12.48
N LEU A 260 -20.64 -6.96 13.71
CA LEU A 260 -19.67 -8.02 14.01
C LEU A 260 -20.22 -9.14 14.90
N GLY A 261 -21.20 -8.87 15.75
CA GLY A 261 -21.67 -9.78 16.79
C GLY A 261 -21.15 -9.43 18.19
N SER A 262 -21.57 -10.20 19.18
CA SER A 262 -21.27 -9.96 20.60
C SER A 262 -20.23 -10.93 21.15
N PHE A 263 -19.42 -10.49 22.10
CA PHE A 263 -18.58 -11.40 22.89
C PHE A 263 -19.42 -12.05 23.99
N THR A 264 -19.37 -13.38 24.08
CA THR A 264 -20.15 -14.17 25.03
C THR A 264 -19.51 -14.19 26.42
N ASN A 265 -18.19 -14.38 26.46
CA ASN A 265 -17.36 -14.48 27.66
C ASN A 265 -16.16 -13.53 27.59
N ASP A 266 -15.58 -13.19 28.73
CA ASP A 266 -14.26 -12.57 28.78
C ASP A 266 -13.18 -13.64 28.65
N ILE A 267 -12.11 -13.30 27.92
CA ILE A 267 -10.90 -14.13 27.80
C ILE A 267 -9.76 -13.44 28.54
N GLY A 268 -9.02 -14.20 29.35
CA GLY A 268 -7.93 -13.66 30.19
C GLY A 268 -6.53 -13.87 29.63
N LYS A 269 -6.35 -14.89 28.78
CA LYS A 269 -5.07 -15.23 28.15
C LYS A 269 -5.33 -15.83 26.78
N VAL A 270 -4.42 -15.55 25.85
CA VAL A 270 -4.43 -16.12 24.51
C VAL A 270 -3.05 -16.71 24.24
N GLU A 271 -3.02 -17.95 23.75
CA GLU A 271 -1.80 -18.54 23.22
C GLU A 271 -1.51 -17.90 21.85
N PRO A 272 -0.36 -17.23 21.66
CA PRO A 272 -0.07 -16.55 20.40
C PRO A 272 -0.11 -17.48 19.19
N ASP A 273 0.27 -18.75 19.36
CA ASP A 273 0.30 -19.74 18.27
C ASP A 273 -1.11 -20.14 17.82
N TYR A 274 -2.11 -20.10 18.71
CA TYR A 274 -3.51 -20.26 18.34
C TYR A 274 -3.95 -19.16 17.37
N VAL A 275 -3.69 -17.89 17.67
CA VAL A 275 -4.07 -16.77 16.78
C VAL A 275 -3.27 -16.80 15.48
N ARG A 276 -1.98 -17.13 15.54
CA ARG A 276 -1.11 -17.26 14.36
C ARG A 276 -1.59 -18.36 13.40
N SER A 277 -2.26 -19.40 13.90
CA SER A 277 -2.82 -20.45 13.03
C SER A 277 -3.89 -19.94 12.05
N PHE A 278 -4.51 -18.78 12.32
CA PHE A 278 -5.48 -18.11 11.45
C PHE A 278 -4.84 -17.11 10.48
N GLN A 279 -3.51 -16.93 10.54
CA GLN A 279 -2.77 -16.13 9.57
C GLN A 279 -2.49 -16.99 8.33
N PHE A 280 -3.28 -16.80 7.28
CA PHE A 280 -3.06 -17.50 6.02
C PHE A 280 -1.88 -16.87 5.27
N LYS A 281 -0.73 -17.56 5.24
CA LYS A 281 0.44 -17.13 4.49
C LYS A 281 0.42 -17.75 3.09
N LYS A 282 0.01 -16.97 2.09
CA LYS A 282 0.11 -17.39 0.69
C LYS A 282 1.57 -17.36 0.22
N ILE A 283 2.24 -18.51 0.31
CA ILE A 283 3.60 -18.68 -0.21
C ILE A 283 3.51 -18.92 -1.73
N LEU A 284 4.14 -18.05 -2.50
CA LEU A 284 4.19 -18.16 -3.96
C LEU A 284 5.09 -19.32 -4.38
N MET A 285 4.65 -20.06 -5.41
CA MET A 285 5.29 -21.29 -5.88
C MET A 285 6.80 -21.09 -6.11
N PRO A 286 7.69 -21.92 -5.54
CA PRO A 286 9.14 -21.85 -5.81
C PRO A 286 9.48 -22.00 -7.29
N SER A 287 10.64 -21.48 -7.70
CA SER A 287 11.16 -21.60 -9.08
C SER A 287 10.24 -21.03 -10.17
N THR A 288 9.34 -20.11 -9.81
CA THR A 288 8.50 -19.37 -10.76
C THR A 288 8.84 -17.89 -10.72
N TRP A 289 8.76 -17.23 -11.88
CA TRP A 289 8.84 -15.77 -11.96
C TRP A 289 7.64 -15.17 -11.23
N ILE A 290 7.88 -14.18 -10.37
CA ILE A 290 6.80 -13.47 -9.69
C ILE A 290 6.60 -12.15 -10.41
N VAL A 291 5.37 -11.88 -10.83
CA VAL A 291 4.97 -10.57 -11.32
C VAL A 291 4.04 -9.92 -10.31
N ILE A 292 4.44 -8.75 -9.82
CA ILE A 292 3.61 -7.89 -8.99
C ILE A 292 3.01 -6.82 -9.90
N ARG A 293 1.71 -6.93 -10.20
CA ARG A 293 0.99 -5.90 -10.94
C ARG A 293 0.33 -4.96 -9.95
N ILE A 294 0.57 -3.66 -10.11
CA ILE A 294 -0.11 -2.59 -9.40
C ILE A 294 -1.01 -1.80 -10.35
N ASP A 295 -2.11 -1.27 -9.82
CA ASP A 295 -3.17 -0.63 -10.62
C ASP A 295 -3.80 0.54 -9.84
N GLY A 296 -4.01 1.66 -10.52
CA GLY A 296 -4.53 2.90 -9.93
C GLY A 296 -6.00 2.79 -9.56
N CYS A 297 -6.33 2.92 -8.27
CA CYS A 297 -7.71 2.84 -7.83
C CYS A 297 -8.51 4.10 -8.21
N HIS A 298 -9.62 3.91 -8.94
CA HIS A 298 -10.50 4.99 -9.39
C HIS A 298 -9.77 6.09 -10.18
N PHE A 299 -8.73 5.70 -10.95
CA PHE A 299 -7.83 6.66 -11.56
C PHE A 299 -8.45 7.50 -12.67
N HIS A 300 -9.56 7.04 -13.28
CA HIS A 300 -10.37 7.88 -14.16
C HIS A 300 -10.84 9.15 -13.44
N ARG A 301 -11.44 9.03 -12.24
CA ARG A 301 -11.84 10.17 -11.41
C ARG A 301 -10.63 10.99 -10.98
N PHE A 302 -9.53 10.33 -10.64
CA PHE A 302 -8.28 11.02 -10.24
C PHE A 302 -7.75 11.91 -11.36
N SER A 303 -7.67 11.37 -12.57
CA SER A 303 -7.19 12.08 -13.75
C SER A 303 -8.10 13.24 -14.16
N ASP A 304 -9.41 13.12 -13.98
CA ASP A 304 -10.37 14.18 -14.28
C ASP A 304 -10.28 15.30 -13.23
N VAL A 305 -10.23 14.96 -11.94
CA VAL A 305 -10.12 15.94 -10.83
C VAL A 305 -8.81 16.72 -10.87
N HIS A 306 -7.72 16.11 -11.33
CA HIS A 306 -6.41 16.75 -11.49
C HIS A 306 -6.14 17.24 -12.92
N GLU A 307 -7.15 17.22 -13.79
CA GLU A 307 -7.12 17.79 -15.14
C GLU A 307 -5.94 17.29 -15.98
N PHE A 308 -5.72 15.98 -15.98
CA PHE A 308 -4.67 15.36 -16.78
C PHE A 308 -4.97 15.53 -18.27
N VAL A 309 -3.92 15.81 -19.05
CA VAL A 309 -4.01 15.95 -20.50
C VAL A 309 -4.51 14.64 -21.12
N LYS A 310 -5.45 14.76 -22.06
CA LYS A 310 -6.05 13.63 -22.76
C LYS A 310 -5.62 13.62 -24.24
N PRO A 311 -5.31 12.44 -24.82
CA PRO A 311 -5.47 11.10 -24.24
C PRO A 311 -4.37 10.70 -23.23
N ASN A 312 -3.18 11.30 -23.31
CA ASN A 312 -2.03 10.94 -22.48
C ASN A 312 -1.40 12.18 -21.84
N ASP A 313 -1.15 12.12 -20.53
CA ASP A 313 -0.44 13.15 -19.80
C ASP A 313 1.02 12.71 -19.56
N LYS A 314 1.96 13.38 -20.25
CA LYS A 314 3.40 13.07 -20.16
C LYS A 314 3.93 13.23 -18.72
N GLN A 315 3.46 14.22 -17.97
CA GLN A 315 3.92 14.46 -16.60
C GLN A 315 3.42 13.35 -15.67
N ALA A 316 2.16 12.93 -15.82
CA ALA A 316 1.60 11.82 -15.06
C ALA A 316 2.36 10.51 -15.32
N LEU A 317 2.63 10.20 -16.58
CA LEU A 317 3.38 8.99 -16.95
C LEU A 317 4.83 9.04 -16.45
N ASN A 318 5.48 10.19 -16.54
CA ASN A 318 6.83 10.37 -16.00
C ASN A 318 6.87 10.24 -14.47
N LEU A 319 5.84 10.70 -13.75
CA LEU A 319 5.70 10.48 -12.31
C LEU A 319 5.58 8.97 -12.01
N MET A 320 4.71 8.25 -12.72
CA MET A 320 4.59 6.78 -12.59
C MET A 320 5.93 6.07 -12.84
N ASN A 321 6.68 6.50 -13.87
CA ASN A 321 8.01 5.97 -14.18
C ASN A 321 9.00 6.26 -13.02
N ALA A 322 8.98 7.47 -12.47
CA ALA A 322 9.86 7.86 -11.36
C ALA A 322 9.55 7.11 -10.06
N CYS A 323 8.31 6.69 -9.85
CA CYS A 323 7.91 5.79 -8.77
C CYS A 323 8.44 4.38 -9.01
N ALA A 324 8.26 3.83 -10.20
CA ALA A 324 8.75 2.50 -10.54
C ALA A 324 10.28 2.41 -10.47
N VAL A 325 11.02 3.43 -10.90
CA VAL A 325 12.49 3.51 -10.70
C VAL A 325 12.86 3.45 -9.21
N ALA A 326 12.11 4.12 -8.33
CA ALA A 326 12.38 4.07 -6.90
C ALA A 326 12.14 2.67 -6.33
N VAL A 327 11.07 1.99 -6.77
CA VAL A 327 10.76 0.60 -6.39
C VAL A 327 11.86 -0.36 -6.86
N VAL A 328 12.32 -0.26 -8.11
CA VAL A 328 13.39 -1.11 -8.66
C VAL A 328 14.71 -0.90 -7.90
N LYS A 329 15.01 0.34 -7.49
CA LYS A 329 16.22 0.65 -6.69
C LYS A 329 16.13 0.11 -5.27
N GLU A 330 14.97 0.17 -4.65
CA GLU A 330 14.75 -0.29 -3.27
C GLU A 330 14.71 -1.82 -3.17
N PHE A 331 14.25 -2.52 -4.22
CA PHE A 331 14.09 -3.97 -4.24
C PHE A 331 14.94 -4.61 -5.35
N PRO A 332 16.21 -4.96 -5.08
CA PRO A 332 17.14 -5.47 -6.09
C PRO A 332 16.74 -6.81 -6.75
N ASP A 333 15.81 -7.55 -6.15
CA ASP A 333 15.26 -8.79 -6.72
C ASP A 333 14.33 -8.54 -7.92
N ILE A 334 13.89 -7.28 -8.12
CA ILE A 334 13.16 -6.86 -9.31
C ILE A 334 14.14 -6.68 -10.47
N VAL A 335 13.98 -7.50 -11.50
CA VAL A 335 14.89 -7.53 -12.67
C VAL A 335 14.36 -6.73 -13.86
N PHE A 336 13.04 -6.57 -13.94
CA PHE A 336 12.37 -5.85 -15.02
C PHE A 336 11.08 -5.24 -14.51
N SER A 337 10.68 -4.11 -15.08
CA SER A 337 9.35 -3.53 -14.84
C SER A 337 8.78 -2.92 -16.10
N TYR A 338 7.47 -3.02 -16.25
CA TYR A 338 6.74 -2.48 -17.40
C TYR A 338 5.54 -1.66 -16.95
N GLY A 339 5.43 -0.43 -17.44
CA GLY A 339 4.36 0.51 -17.09
C GLY A 339 3.55 0.97 -18.28
N VAL A 340 2.24 1.12 -18.08
CA VAL A 340 1.31 1.72 -19.03
C VAL A 340 0.13 2.34 -18.27
N SER A 341 -0.31 3.52 -18.70
CA SER A 341 -1.41 4.25 -18.04
C SER A 341 -1.13 4.45 -16.54
N ASP A 342 -2.02 3.96 -15.70
CA ASP A 342 -2.03 4.00 -14.25
C ASP A 342 -1.57 2.67 -13.63
N GLU A 343 -0.93 1.81 -14.41
CA GLU A 343 -0.52 0.48 -14.01
C GLU A 343 0.98 0.22 -14.20
N TYR A 344 1.53 -0.63 -13.34
CA TYR A 344 2.91 -1.12 -13.44
C TYR A 344 3.01 -2.60 -13.08
N SER A 345 3.87 -3.32 -13.79
CA SER A 345 4.23 -4.71 -13.52
C SER A 345 5.68 -4.79 -13.10
N PHE A 346 5.97 -5.37 -11.94
CA PHE A 346 7.33 -5.60 -11.43
C PHE A 346 7.65 -7.09 -11.47
N VAL A 347 8.70 -7.46 -12.20
CA VAL A 347 9.14 -8.86 -12.39
C VAL A 347 10.27 -9.17 -11.43
N LEU A 348 10.04 -10.10 -10.51
CA LEU A 348 11.07 -10.65 -9.62
C LEU A 348 11.63 -11.94 -10.21
N LYS A 349 12.93 -12.15 -9.99
CA LYS A 349 13.66 -13.36 -10.41
C LYS A 349 13.02 -14.65 -9.88
N LYS A 350 13.09 -15.72 -10.67
CA LYS A 350 12.43 -17.02 -10.37
C LYS A 350 12.89 -17.67 -9.06
N ASP A 351 14.16 -17.46 -8.70
CA ASP A 351 14.85 -17.96 -7.51
C ASP A 351 14.76 -16.97 -6.33
N SER A 352 13.97 -15.91 -6.44
CA SER A 352 13.80 -14.92 -5.37
C SER A 352 13.27 -15.56 -4.09
N HIS A 353 13.97 -15.26 -2.99
CA HIS A 353 13.54 -15.54 -1.62
C HIS A 353 13.01 -14.27 -0.92
N PHE A 354 12.76 -13.20 -1.69
CA PHE A 354 12.27 -11.93 -1.17
C PHE A 354 11.01 -12.14 -0.34
N TYR A 355 11.03 -11.67 0.91
CA TYR A 355 10.00 -11.92 1.93
C TYR A 355 9.54 -13.39 2.04
N GLN A 356 10.46 -14.34 1.87
CA GLN A 356 10.14 -15.78 1.88
C GLN A 356 9.03 -16.15 0.89
N ARG A 357 8.88 -15.38 -0.20
CA ARG A 357 7.82 -15.53 -1.21
C ARG A 357 6.40 -15.37 -0.64
N GLN A 358 6.22 -14.71 0.50
CA GLN A 358 4.90 -14.36 1.02
C GLN A 358 4.26 -13.27 0.15
N ALA A 359 3.17 -13.62 -0.52
CA ALA A 359 2.54 -12.72 -1.51
C ALA A 359 2.14 -11.37 -0.90
N SER A 360 1.51 -11.38 0.27
CA SER A 360 1.02 -10.18 0.96
C SER A 360 2.15 -9.22 1.34
N GLU A 361 3.25 -9.74 1.87
CA GLU A 361 4.45 -8.97 2.24
C GLU A 361 5.10 -8.29 1.03
N ILE A 362 5.24 -9.02 -0.09
CA ILE A 362 5.82 -8.50 -1.34
C ILE A 362 4.92 -7.43 -1.95
N VAL A 363 3.63 -7.75 -2.12
CA VAL A 363 2.65 -6.86 -2.76
C VAL A 363 2.51 -5.56 -1.95
N SER A 364 2.30 -5.67 -0.64
CA SER A 364 2.11 -4.49 0.23
C SER A 364 3.34 -3.60 0.28
N ALA A 365 4.56 -4.16 0.36
CA ALA A 365 5.79 -3.39 0.36
C ALA A 365 5.97 -2.57 -0.94
N ILE A 366 5.76 -3.21 -2.10
CA ILE A 366 5.91 -2.57 -3.40
C ILE A 366 4.83 -1.49 -3.61
N VAL A 367 3.56 -1.83 -3.37
CA VAL A 367 2.44 -0.90 -3.52
C VAL A 367 2.61 0.29 -2.58
N SER A 368 2.91 0.05 -1.30
CA SER A 368 3.08 1.11 -0.31
C SER A 368 4.20 2.06 -0.69
N LEU A 369 5.37 1.54 -1.07
CA LEU A 369 6.49 2.38 -1.51
C LEU A 369 6.13 3.17 -2.78
N PHE A 370 5.51 2.53 -3.78
CA PHE A 370 5.09 3.19 -5.00
C PHE A 370 4.16 4.37 -4.69
N THR A 371 3.15 4.16 -3.84
CA THR A 371 2.20 5.18 -3.42
C THR A 371 2.88 6.32 -2.67
N SER A 372 3.78 6.00 -1.75
CA SER A 372 4.53 7.01 -1.00
C SER A 372 5.35 7.90 -1.92
N VAL A 373 6.11 7.30 -2.84
CA VAL A 373 6.94 8.03 -3.81
C VAL A 373 6.08 8.85 -4.76
N TYR A 374 4.90 8.36 -5.17
CA TYR A 374 3.98 9.11 -6.04
C TYR A 374 3.58 10.45 -5.43
N ILE A 375 3.33 10.47 -4.13
CA ILE A 375 2.93 11.68 -3.40
C ILE A 375 4.13 12.57 -3.14
N THR A 376 5.24 12.00 -2.66
CA THR A 376 6.46 12.76 -2.37
C THR A 376 6.98 13.46 -3.63
N LYS A 377 6.96 12.79 -4.79
CA LYS A 377 7.41 13.36 -6.07
C LYS A 377 6.35 14.14 -6.82
N TRP A 378 5.11 14.25 -6.34
CA TRP A 378 4.04 14.94 -7.06
C TRP A 378 4.45 16.35 -7.49
N LYS A 379 5.07 17.11 -6.58
CA LYS A 379 5.51 18.49 -6.84
C LYS A 379 6.73 18.60 -7.75
N ASP A 380 7.46 17.52 -8.01
CA ASP A 380 8.57 17.50 -8.98
C ASP A 380 8.05 17.51 -10.42
N PHE A 381 6.90 16.86 -10.65
CA PHE A 381 6.27 16.73 -11.96
C PHE A 381 5.11 17.69 -12.17
N PHE A 382 4.42 18.12 -11.10
CA PHE A 382 3.27 19.00 -11.15
C PHE A 382 3.46 20.21 -10.24
N HIS A 383 4.26 21.19 -10.70
CA HIS A 383 4.67 22.34 -9.88
C HIS A 383 3.46 23.17 -9.43
N LYS A 384 2.51 23.40 -10.35
CA LYS A 384 1.34 24.28 -10.13
C LYS A 384 0.07 23.53 -9.72
N LYS A 385 0.01 22.20 -9.84
CA LYS A 385 -1.19 21.43 -9.46
C LYS A 385 -1.04 20.91 -8.04
N GLU A 386 -2.06 21.08 -7.22
CA GLU A 386 -2.12 20.48 -5.90
C GLU A 386 -2.73 19.08 -5.97
N LEU A 387 -2.22 18.19 -5.11
CA LEU A 387 -2.77 16.86 -4.94
C LEU A 387 -4.03 16.99 -4.06
N LYS A 388 -5.21 16.85 -4.65
CA LYS A 388 -6.49 17.18 -4.01
C LYS A 388 -6.96 16.11 -3.02
N TYR A 389 -6.66 14.84 -3.28
CA TYR A 389 -7.03 13.74 -2.40
C TYR A 389 -6.01 12.57 -2.52
N PRO A 390 -5.95 11.67 -1.51
CA PRO A 390 -4.99 10.57 -1.47
C PRO A 390 -5.12 9.64 -2.69
N PRO A 391 -4.10 9.54 -3.58
CA PRO A 391 -4.05 8.48 -4.58
C PRO A 391 -3.72 7.16 -3.90
N TYR A 392 -4.28 6.07 -4.40
CA TYR A 392 -3.96 4.74 -3.90
C TYR A 392 -4.04 3.72 -5.02
N PHE A 393 -3.35 2.62 -4.83
CA PHE A 393 -3.15 1.57 -5.81
C PHE A 393 -3.50 0.24 -5.16
N ASP A 394 -4.06 -0.68 -5.94
CA ASP A 394 -4.12 -2.07 -5.55
C ASP A 394 -2.97 -2.83 -6.19
N GLY A 395 -2.70 -4.02 -5.66
CA GLY A 395 -1.68 -4.89 -6.21
C GLY A 395 -2.04 -6.36 -6.11
N ARG A 396 -1.44 -7.16 -6.98
CA ARG A 396 -1.54 -8.62 -6.95
C ARG A 396 -0.25 -9.28 -7.41
N ALA A 397 0.00 -10.48 -6.91
CA ALA A 397 1.09 -11.34 -7.33
C ALA A 397 0.58 -12.45 -8.26
N VAL A 398 1.30 -12.68 -9.36
CA VAL A 398 1.05 -13.77 -10.33
C VAL A 398 2.35 -14.52 -10.56
N CYS A 399 2.27 -15.85 -10.61
CA CYS A 399 3.44 -16.72 -10.85
C CYS A 399 3.44 -17.21 -12.29
N TYR A 400 4.55 -17.01 -13.00
CA TYR A 400 4.75 -17.54 -14.35
C TYR A 400 5.87 -18.59 -14.34
N PRO A 401 5.60 -19.84 -14.75
CA PRO A 401 6.53 -20.95 -14.53
C PRO A 401 7.70 -20.98 -15.51
N SER A 402 7.60 -20.31 -16.67
CA SER A 402 8.66 -20.27 -17.67
C SER A 402 8.91 -18.85 -18.18
N VAL A 403 10.08 -18.64 -18.78
CA VAL A 403 10.45 -17.34 -19.36
C VAL A 403 9.61 -17.01 -20.59
N GLU A 404 9.17 -18.01 -21.34
CA GLU A 404 8.28 -17.87 -22.50
C GLU A 404 6.93 -17.32 -22.07
N ILE A 405 6.32 -17.89 -21.02
CA ILE A 405 5.03 -17.43 -20.50
C ILE A 405 5.15 -16.02 -19.89
N LEU A 406 6.25 -15.73 -19.19
CA LEU A 406 6.53 -14.39 -18.69
C LEU A 406 6.64 -13.37 -19.85
N ARG A 407 7.33 -13.73 -20.94
CA ARG A 407 7.43 -12.87 -22.12
C ARG A 407 6.08 -12.68 -22.79
N ASP A 408 5.25 -13.71 -22.86
CA ASP A 408 3.87 -13.60 -23.35
C ASP A 408 3.03 -12.66 -22.46
N TYR A 409 3.23 -12.68 -21.14
CA TYR A 409 2.59 -11.72 -20.23
C TYR A 409 3.02 -10.28 -20.54
N LEU A 410 4.32 -10.03 -20.68
CA LEU A 410 4.84 -8.70 -21.00
C LEU A 410 4.38 -8.23 -22.40
N ALA A 411 4.34 -9.14 -23.37
CA ALA A 411 3.80 -8.89 -24.69
C ALA A 411 2.30 -8.58 -24.64
N TRP A 412 1.52 -9.31 -23.85
CA TRP A 412 0.10 -9.02 -23.59
C TRP A 412 -0.09 -7.59 -23.08
N ARG A 413 0.73 -7.16 -22.11
CA ARG A 413 0.70 -5.80 -21.56
C ARG A 413 1.04 -4.73 -22.61
N GLN A 414 2.02 -4.99 -23.48
CA GLN A 414 2.38 -4.04 -24.54
C GLN A 414 1.37 -4.00 -25.69
N VAL A 415 0.75 -5.12 -26.04
CA VAL A 415 -0.36 -5.14 -27.01
C VAL A 415 -1.56 -4.36 -26.47
N ASP A 416 -1.89 -4.54 -25.19
CA ASP A 416 -2.98 -3.78 -24.54
C ASP A 416 -2.67 -2.27 -24.52
N CYS A 417 -1.42 -1.87 -24.27
CA CYS A 417 -0.96 -0.49 -24.40
C CYS A 417 -1.23 0.09 -25.80
N HIS A 418 -0.82 -0.63 -26.85
CA HIS A 418 -0.99 -0.18 -28.23
C HIS A 418 -2.49 0.05 -28.57
N ILE A 419 -3.33 -0.92 -28.21
CA ILE A 419 -4.76 -0.90 -28.51
C ILE A 419 -5.48 0.20 -27.73
N ASN A 420 -5.17 0.33 -26.44
CA ASN A 420 -5.78 1.35 -25.59
C ASN A 420 -5.33 2.76 -25.99
N ASN A 421 -4.05 2.96 -26.33
CA ASN A 421 -3.56 4.26 -26.80
C ASN A 421 -4.24 4.68 -28.11
N GLN A 422 -4.34 3.76 -29.09
CA GLN A 422 -5.00 4.07 -30.36
C GLN A 422 -6.49 4.40 -30.15
N TYR A 423 -7.20 3.58 -29.37
CA TYR A 423 -8.61 3.82 -29.04
C TYR A 423 -8.81 5.16 -28.33
N ASN A 424 -8.02 5.43 -27.29
CA ASN A 424 -8.13 6.66 -26.50
C ASN A 424 -7.79 7.90 -27.33
N THR A 425 -6.80 7.81 -28.23
CA THR A 425 -6.47 8.92 -29.14
C THR A 425 -7.65 9.24 -30.04
N CYS A 426 -8.22 8.24 -30.73
CA CYS A 426 -9.44 8.44 -31.54
C CYS A 426 -10.59 9.01 -30.71
N PHE A 427 -10.82 8.46 -29.52
CA PHE A 427 -11.90 8.86 -28.63
C PHE A 427 -11.79 10.33 -28.26
N TRP A 428 -10.61 10.78 -27.82
CA TRP A 428 -10.42 12.16 -27.40
C TRP A 428 -10.37 13.15 -28.56
N GLU A 429 -9.91 12.76 -29.75
CA GLU A 429 -10.02 13.63 -30.93
C GLU A 429 -11.48 13.81 -31.38
N LEU A 430 -12.30 12.77 -31.32
CA LEU A 430 -13.75 12.88 -31.54
C LEU A 430 -14.42 13.82 -30.52
N VAL A 431 -14.02 13.72 -29.23
CA VAL A 431 -14.54 14.63 -28.20
C VAL A 431 -14.10 16.07 -28.46
N LYS A 432 -12.83 16.30 -28.84
CA LYS A 432 -12.32 17.63 -29.20
C LYS A 432 -12.99 18.19 -30.46
N SER A 433 -13.46 17.34 -31.37
CA SER A 433 -14.21 17.75 -32.56
C SER A 433 -15.67 18.13 -32.26
N GLY A 434 -16.06 18.22 -30.98
CA GLY A 434 -17.39 18.65 -30.54
C GLY A 434 -18.38 17.51 -30.25
N LYS A 435 -17.99 16.24 -30.37
CA LYS A 435 -18.85 15.11 -29.98
C LYS A 435 -18.90 14.95 -28.46
N SER A 436 -20.03 14.54 -27.93
CA SER A 436 -20.12 14.08 -26.56
C SER A 436 -19.33 12.78 -26.34
N LYS A 437 -18.98 12.48 -25.09
CA LYS A 437 -18.32 11.21 -24.72
C LYS A 437 -19.12 9.98 -25.18
N SER A 438 -20.45 10.04 -25.10
CA SER A 438 -21.33 8.94 -25.52
C SER A 438 -21.33 8.77 -27.04
N GLU A 439 -21.39 9.86 -27.81
CA GLU A 439 -21.31 9.80 -29.27
C GLU A 439 -19.95 9.28 -29.75
N ALA A 440 -18.86 9.72 -29.13
CA ALA A 440 -17.52 9.22 -29.46
C ALA A 440 -17.39 7.71 -29.16
N GLN A 441 -17.93 7.25 -28.03
CA GLN A 441 -17.94 5.82 -27.69
C GLN A 441 -18.77 4.99 -28.69
N ASN A 442 -19.96 5.48 -29.07
CA ASN A 442 -20.82 4.81 -30.03
C ASN A 442 -20.19 4.78 -31.42
N PHE A 443 -19.52 5.86 -31.84
CA PHE A 443 -18.81 5.93 -33.12
C PHE A 443 -17.68 4.90 -33.21
N LEU A 444 -16.93 4.71 -32.12
CA LEU A 444 -15.82 3.76 -32.08
C LEU A 444 -16.25 2.31 -31.83
N LYS A 445 -17.51 2.05 -31.50
CA LYS A 445 -18.01 0.72 -31.21
C LYS A 445 -17.93 -0.16 -32.47
N GLY A 446 -17.29 -1.33 -32.33
CA GLY A 446 -17.12 -2.28 -33.44
C GLY A 446 -16.01 -1.92 -34.46
N THR A 447 -15.34 -0.77 -34.31
CA THR A 447 -14.24 -0.37 -35.21
C THR A 447 -13.01 -1.26 -35.05
N GLN A 448 -12.37 -1.58 -36.17
CA GLN A 448 -11.12 -2.32 -36.22
C GLN A 448 -9.90 -1.38 -36.16
N THR A 449 -8.70 -1.93 -36.02
CA THR A 449 -7.44 -1.15 -35.99
C THR A 449 -7.30 -0.27 -37.23
N GLY A 450 -7.58 -0.79 -38.42
CA GLY A 450 -7.48 -0.02 -39.67
C GLY A 450 -8.50 1.12 -39.78
N ASP A 451 -9.70 0.97 -39.19
CA ASP A 451 -10.70 2.06 -39.15
C ASP A 451 -10.22 3.20 -38.26
N LYS A 452 -9.64 2.85 -37.09
CA LYS A 452 -9.04 3.82 -36.17
C LYS A 452 -7.85 4.55 -36.80
N GLU A 453 -6.99 3.85 -37.55
CA GLU A 453 -5.89 4.50 -38.30
C GLU A 453 -6.39 5.51 -39.33
N LYS A 454 -7.43 5.15 -40.10
CA LYS A 454 -8.04 6.06 -41.06
C LYS A 454 -8.63 7.29 -40.37
N LEU A 455 -9.31 7.10 -39.24
CA LEU A 455 -9.85 8.19 -38.43
C LEU A 455 -8.76 9.12 -37.91
N LEU A 456 -7.67 8.59 -37.36
CA LEU A 456 -6.54 9.41 -36.90
C LEU A 456 -5.92 10.22 -38.04
N LYS A 457 -5.78 9.63 -39.23
CA LYS A 457 -5.32 10.35 -40.43
C LYS A 457 -6.26 11.49 -40.83
N GLN A 458 -7.57 11.35 -40.67
CA GLN A 458 -8.54 12.44 -40.90
C GLN A 458 -8.32 13.61 -39.94
N PHE A 459 -7.88 13.34 -38.71
CA PHE A 459 -7.48 14.36 -37.74
C PHE A 459 -6.04 14.86 -37.94
N GLY A 460 -5.35 14.43 -38.99
CA GLY A 460 -3.95 14.80 -39.25
C GLY A 460 -2.94 14.15 -38.29
N ILE A 461 -3.34 13.09 -37.56
CA ILE A 461 -2.50 12.39 -36.59
C ILE A 461 -1.93 11.13 -37.24
N ASP A 462 -0.61 11.08 -37.32
CA ASP A 462 0.12 9.85 -37.64
C ASP A 462 0.45 9.10 -36.33
N ASN A 463 -0.21 7.95 -36.15
CA ASN A 463 0.00 7.11 -34.98
C ASN A 463 1.49 6.75 -34.80
N HIS A 464 2.25 6.50 -35.87
CA HIS A 464 3.66 6.10 -35.75
C HIS A 464 4.58 7.22 -35.25
N LYS A 465 4.15 8.48 -35.40
CA LYS A 465 4.89 9.67 -34.94
C LYS A 465 4.54 10.08 -33.51
N LEU A 466 3.56 9.45 -32.86
CA LEU A 466 3.30 9.70 -31.45
C LEU A 466 4.52 9.30 -30.60
N PRO A 467 4.78 9.99 -29.48
CA PRO A 467 5.87 9.65 -28.56
C PRO A 467 5.89 8.16 -28.21
N ALA A 468 7.08 7.54 -28.25
CA ALA A 468 7.24 6.11 -28.01
C ALA A 468 6.62 5.66 -26.68
N MET A 469 6.77 6.45 -25.61
CA MET A 469 6.16 6.18 -24.29
C MET A 469 4.64 5.94 -24.35
N PHE A 470 3.92 6.65 -25.23
CA PHE A 470 2.46 6.49 -25.35
C PHE A 470 2.09 5.23 -26.14
N ARG A 471 2.97 4.76 -27.04
CA ARG A 471 2.71 3.63 -27.93
C ARG A 471 3.22 2.30 -27.41
N GLN A 472 4.31 2.35 -26.66
CA GLN A 472 5.08 1.20 -26.23
C GLN A 472 5.15 1.06 -24.71
N GLY A 473 4.65 2.04 -23.95
CA GLY A 473 4.78 2.07 -22.50
C GLY A 473 6.21 2.38 -22.06
N SER A 474 6.52 2.03 -20.82
CA SER A 474 7.83 2.25 -20.20
C SER A 474 8.41 0.95 -19.68
N SER A 475 9.60 0.59 -20.15
CA SER A 475 10.41 -0.53 -19.68
C SER A 475 11.49 -0.02 -18.73
N ILE A 476 11.61 -0.63 -17.56
CA ILE A 476 12.59 -0.24 -16.54
C ILE A 476 13.40 -1.46 -16.13
N PHE A 477 14.72 -1.37 -16.22
CA PHE A 477 15.62 -2.45 -15.87
C PHE A 477 17.01 -1.94 -15.52
N TRP A 478 17.82 -2.82 -14.95
CA TRP A 478 19.23 -2.55 -14.65
C TRP A 478 20.07 -2.76 -15.90
N ASP A 479 20.77 -1.72 -16.31
CA ASP A 479 21.79 -1.80 -17.36
C ASP A 479 23.19 -1.82 -16.75
N LYS A 480 24.12 -2.47 -17.47
CA LYS A 480 25.54 -2.49 -17.11
C LYS A 480 26.20 -1.30 -17.80
N GLU A 481 26.71 -0.33 -17.05
CA GLU A 481 27.64 0.63 -17.64
C GLU A 481 29.01 -0.05 -17.84
N ASP A 482 29.46 -0.16 -19.08
CA ASP A 482 30.88 -0.31 -19.39
C ASP A 482 31.56 1.03 -19.10
N ILE A 483 32.21 1.17 -17.94
CA ILE A 483 33.06 2.34 -17.66
C ILE A 483 34.31 2.20 -18.54
N THR A 484 34.22 2.61 -19.80
CA THR A 484 35.37 2.74 -20.72
C THR A 484 35.93 4.15 -20.77
N MET A 485 35.62 5.00 -19.80
CA MET A 485 36.25 6.33 -19.66
C MET A 485 36.44 6.73 -18.20
N MET A 486 37.44 6.16 -17.52
CA MET A 486 38.18 6.85 -16.46
C MET A 486 39.66 6.48 -16.53
N HIS A 487 40.50 7.48 -16.30
CA HIS A 487 41.92 7.57 -16.64
C HIS A 487 42.79 6.39 -16.22
N GLU A 488 43.79 6.11 -17.06
CA GLU A 488 44.96 5.28 -16.75
C GLU A 488 45.61 5.77 -15.44
N ASN A 489 45.28 5.14 -14.30
CA ASN A 489 46.13 4.97 -13.10
C ASN A 489 45.38 4.53 -11.82
N GLU A 490 44.31 3.71 -11.91
CA GLU A 490 43.78 3.03 -10.72
C GLU A 490 43.57 1.52 -10.96
N LYS A 491 43.92 0.72 -9.95
CA LYS A 491 43.97 -0.75 -9.96
C LYS A 491 42.63 -1.37 -10.38
N PRO A 492 42.64 -2.58 -11.00
CA PRO A 492 41.43 -3.25 -11.45
C PRO A 492 40.65 -3.84 -10.26
N GLY A 493 39.82 -3.00 -9.66
CA GLY A 493 38.73 -3.38 -8.74
C GLY A 493 37.40 -2.90 -9.31
N GLY A 494 37.11 -3.23 -10.58
CA GLY A 494 35.97 -2.70 -11.32
C GLY A 494 34.64 -3.33 -10.90
N ASN A 495 34.01 -2.80 -9.86
CA ASN A 495 32.56 -2.95 -9.69
C ASN A 495 31.88 -2.16 -10.80
N SER A 496 31.39 -2.83 -11.85
CA SER A 496 30.52 -2.21 -12.86
C SER A 496 29.34 -1.54 -12.13
N LEU A 497 29.22 -0.21 -12.19
CA LEU A 497 28.05 0.46 -11.65
C LEU A 497 26.83 0.05 -12.49
N LYS A 498 25.85 -0.59 -11.84
CA LYS A 498 24.56 -0.86 -12.47
C LYS A 498 23.70 0.39 -12.34
N ARG A 499 23.11 0.85 -13.44
CA ARG A 499 22.18 1.97 -13.45
C ARG A 499 20.79 1.47 -13.84
N VAL A 500 19.76 1.99 -13.17
CA VAL A 500 18.37 1.79 -13.61
C VAL A 500 18.08 2.73 -14.77
N ILE A 501 17.71 2.16 -15.92
CA ILE A 501 17.33 2.92 -17.11
C ILE A 501 15.82 2.82 -17.35
N VAL A 502 15.27 3.82 -18.05
CA VAL A 502 13.88 3.86 -18.49
C VAL A 502 13.88 3.96 -20.00
N GLU A 503 13.35 2.96 -20.68
CA GLU A 503 13.26 2.91 -22.13
C GLU A 503 11.82 2.79 -22.61
N HIS A 504 11.58 3.23 -23.84
CA HIS A 504 10.31 3.09 -24.54
C HIS A 504 10.58 2.30 -25.82
N CYS A 505 10.54 0.98 -25.70
CA CYS A 505 11.00 0.05 -26.72
C CYS A 505 9.97 -1.07 -26.98
N ASN A 506 10.08 -1.73 -28.13
CA ASN A 506 9.26 -2.90 -28.44
C ASN A 506 9.80 -4.13 -27.70
N ILE A 507 9.11 -4.56 -26.65
CA ILE A 507 9.48 -5.73 -25.83
C ILE A 507 8.80 -7.02 -26.30
N ILE A 508 7.97 -6.95 -27.35
CA ILE A 508 7.39 -8.14 -27.99
C ILE A 508 8.45 -8.83 -28.86
N GLU A 509 9.31 -8.04 -29.52
CA GLU A 509 10.31 -8.58 -30.43
C GLU A 509 11.45 -9.32 -29.70
N PRO A 510 11.95 -10.45 -30.24
CA PRO A 510 13.10 -11.15 -29.67
C PRO A 510 14.39 -10.32 -29.63
N SER A 511 14.54 -9.34 -30.52
CA SER A 511 15.70 -8.44 -30.62
C SER A 511 15.99 -7.72 -29.30
N PHE A 512 14.95 -7.23 -28.62
CA PHE A 512 15.09 -6.58 -27.31
C PHE A 512 15.69 -7.53 -26.27
N TRP A 513 15.12 -8.73 -26.14
CA TRP A 513 15.58 -9.71 -25.16
C TRP A 513 16.99 -10.25 -25.47
N ALA A 514 17.35 -10.33 -26.76
CA ALA A 514 18.69 -10.69 -27.20
C ALA A 514 19.72 -9.59 -26.90
N ALA A 515 19.33 -8.31 -26.99
CA ALA A 515 20.18 -7.18 -26.65
C ALA A 515 20.40 -7.05 -25.13
N HIS A 516 19.44 -7.52 -24.32
CA HIS A 516 19.50 -7.44 -22.85
C HIS A 516 19.38 -8.83 -22.19
N PRO A 517 20.31 -9.78 -22.46
CA PRO A 517 20.20 -11.16 -21.98
C PRO A 517 20.23 -11.27 -20.45
N THR A 518 20.79 -10.25 -19.78
CA THR A 518 20.96 -10.24 -18.33
C THR A 518 19.68 -10.00 -17.54
N ILE A 519 18.58 -9.63 -18.21
CA ILE A 519 17.28 -9.38 -17.56
C ILE A 519 16.62 -10.70 -17.17
N LEU A 520 16.52 -11.65 -18.11
CA LEU A 520 15.74 -12.89 -17.92
C LEU A 520 16.59 -14.17 -17.84
N TYR A 521 17.87 -14.14 -18.26
CA TYR A 521 18.71 -15.34 -18.40
C TYR A 521 19.93 -15.33 -17.47
N ARG A 522 19.75 -14.82 -16.25
CA ARG A 522 20.76 -14.89 -15.18
C ARG A 522 20.37 -15.82 -14.05
#